data_AF-A0A9D1SX32-F1
#
_entry.id   AF-A0A9D1SX32-F1
#
_cell.length_a   1.000
_cell.length_b   1.000
_cell.length_c   1.000
_cell.angle_alpha   90.00
_cell.angle_beta   90.00
_cell.angle_gamma   90.00
#
_symmetry.space_group_name_H-M   'P 1'
#
loop_
_entity.id
_entity.type
_entity.pdbx_description
1 polymer ?
#
loop_
_entity_poly.entity_id
_entity_poly.type
_entity_poly.pdbx_seq_one_letter_code
_entity_poly.pdbx_strand_id
1 'polypeptide(L)'
;MNPYGNLLLGLLTDAAPDGGAVVISKSRMAEALPAGAGDAEVDDALRDLSLTGLVTIKYRSAAEYCIAVTPKGKLLVETERNKITDTAINVRIDYKRMAKTSFWAAFFGALLGSGLIGLAVFLIGQLA
;
A
#
# COMPACT_ATOMS: atom_id res chain seq x y z
N MET A 1 7.28 -4.80 16.76
CA MET A 1 7.03 -5.47 15.46
C MET A 1 8.39 -5.92 14.99
N ASN A 2 8.66 -7.23 15.01
CA ASN A 2 9.95 -7.79 14.64
C ASN A 2 10.35 -7.32 13.21
N PRO A 3 11.58 -6.81 12.99
CA PRO A 3 12.02 -6.27 11.70
C PRO A 3 11.90 -7.28 10.54
N TYR A 4 11.89 -8.57 10.86
CA TYR A 4 11.84 -9.64 9.88
C TYR A 4 10.43 -10.05 9.44
N GLY A 5 9.40 -9.58 10.13
CA GLY A 5 8.01 -9.97 9.86
C GLY A 5 7.58 -9.68 8.42
N ASN A 6 7.93 -8.50 7.89
CA ASN A 6 7.53 -8.11 6.53
C ASN A 6 8.24 -8.94 5.45
N LEU A 7 9.51 -9.29 5.65
CA LEU A 7 10.29 -10.13 4.73
C LEU A 7 9.67 -11.53 4.63
N LEU A 8 9.39 -12.15 5.78
CA LEU A 8 8.75 -13.47 5.82
C LEU A 8 7.33 -13.43 5.26
N LEU A 9 6.56 -12.37 5.55
CA LEU A 9 5.20 -12.21 5.02
C LEU A 9 5.20 -12.09 3.49
N GLY A 10 6.16 -11.37 2.90
CA GLY A 10 6.33 -11.30 1.46
C GLY A 10 6.63 -12.66 0.85
N LEU A 11 7.60 -13.38 1.42
CA LEU A 11 7.98 -14.72 0.96
C LEU A 11 6.84 -15.73 1.06
N LEU A 12 6.06 -15.70 2.15
CA LEU A 12 4.88 -16.57 2.32
C LEU A 12 3.76 -16.22 1.33
N THR A 13 3.60 -14.94 1.00
CA THR A 13 2.61 -14.49 0.01
C THR A 13 3.00 -14.93 -1.40
N ASP A 14 4.28 -14.88 -1.74
CA ASP A 14 4.78 -15.36 -3.04
C ASP A 14 4.73 -16.89 -3.16
N ALA A 15 4.95 -17.60 -2.06
CA ALA A 15 4.79 -19.06 -2.03
C ALA A 15 3.32 -19.50 -2.12
N ALA A 16 2.37 -18.65 -1.70
CA ALA A 16 0.94 -18.95 -1.64
C ALA A 16 0.08 -17.88 -2.35
N PRO A 17 0.20 -17.70 -3.68
CA PRO A 17 -0.50 -16.63 -4.40
C PRO A 17 -2.04 -16.72 -4.23
N ASP A 18 -2.56 -17.94 -4.19
CA ASP A 18 -4.00 -18.21 -4.04
C ASP A 18 -4.50 -18.05 -2.59
N GLY A 19 -3.59 -17.88 -1.62
CA GLY A 19 -3.95 -17.74 -0.19
C GLY A 19 -4.26 -19.05 0.50
N GLY A 20 -3.92 -20.16 -0.15
CA GLY A 20 -3.92 -21.48 0.46
C GLY A 20 -2.88 -21.61 1.58
N ALA A 21 -3.00 -22.68 2.36
CA ALA A 21 -1.97 -23.04 3.33
C ALA A 21 -0.75 -23.58 2.57
N VAL A 22 0.44 -23.07 2.90
CA VAL A 22 1.71 -23.50 2.33
C VAL A 22 2.56 -24.13 3.41
N VAL A 23 3.20 -25.24 3.06
CA VAL A 23 4.21 -25.89 3.88
C VAL A 23 5.58 -25.36 3.45
N ILE A 24 6.32 -24.79 4.41
CA ILE A 24 7.65 -24.25 4.16
C ILE A 24 8.63 -24.69 5.24
N SER A 25 9.85 -25.01 4.84
CA SER A 25 10.92 -25.40 5.77
C SER A 25 11.48 -24.19 6.51
N LYS A 26 11.93 -24.43 7.74
CA LYS A 26 12.55 -23.44 8.60
C LYS A 26 13.85 -22.88 8.00
N SER A 27 14.64 -23.77 7.39
CA SER A 27 15.87 -23.40 6.67
C SER A 27 15.61 -22.43 5.54
N ARG A 28 14.57 -22.65 4.74
CA ARG A 28 14.20 -21.76 3.63
C ARG A 28 13.75 -20.38 4.11
N MET A 29 13.08 -20.32 5.27
CA MET A 29 12.74 -19.04 5.91
C MET A 29 13.98 -18.34 6.44
N ALA A 30 14.91 -19.08 7.06
CA ALA A 30 16.20 -18.58 7.53
C ALA A 30 17.08 -18.03 6.39
N GLU A 31 17.08 -18.66 5.22
CA GLU A 31 17.78 -18.18 4.02
C GLU A 31 17.27 -16.82 3.51
N ALA A 32 16.00 -16.51 3.77
CA ALA A 32 15.40 -15.24 3.37
C ALA A 32 15.70 -14.10 4.35
N LEU A 33 16.27 -14.42 5.51
CA LEU A 33 16.66 -13.46 6.53
C LEU A 33 18.11 -12.98 6.33
N PRO A 34 18.46 -11.77 6.79
CA PRO A 34 19.84 -11.29 6.72
C PRO A 34 20.78 -12.13 7.58
N ALA A 35 22.06 -12.14 7.20
CA ALA A 35 23.10 -12.90 7.90
C ALA A 35 23.14 -12.57 9.40
N GLY A 36 22.99 -13.60 10.24
CA GLY A 36 22.94 -13.48 11.69
C GLY A 36 21.56 -13.68 12.31
N ALA A 37 20.50 -13.73 11.51
CA ALA A 37 19.21 -14.24 11.95
C ALA A 37 19.17 -15.77 11.81
N GLY A 38 18.76 -16.45 12.88
CA GLY A 38 18.61 -17.89 12.94
C GLY A 38 17.16 -18.32 13.16
N ASP A 39 17.02 -19.57 13.61
CA ASP A 39 15.71 -20.20 13.77
C ASP A 39 14.85 -19.56 14.86
N ALA A 40 15.47 -18.92 15.86
CA ALA A 40 14.76 -18.23 16.92
C ALA A 40 14.05 -16.97 16.39
N GLU A 41 14.74 -16.22 15.52
CA GLU A 41 14.21 -15.02 14.90
C GLU A 41 13.06 -15.34 13.93
N VAL A 42 13.15 -16.47 13.21
CA VAL A 42 12.05 -17.01 12.40
C VAL A 42 10.82 -17.28 13.28
N ASP A 43 11.02 -17.96 14.40
CA ASP A 43 9.93 -18.34 15.31
C ASP A 43 9.26 -17.12 15.94
N ASP A 44 10.05 -16.16 16.39
CA ASP A 44 9.55 -14.91 16.96
C ASP A 44 8.82 -14.06 15.92
N ALA A 45 9.33 -13.98 14.69
CA ALA A 45 8.67 -13.25 13.61
C ALA A 45 7.35 -13.92 13.21
N LEU A 46 7.31 -15.25 13.09
CA LEU A 46 6.07 -15.98 12.80
C LEU A 46 5.04 -15.83 13.92
N ARG A 47 5.49 -15.82 15.18
CA ARG A 47 4.62 -15.57 16.33
C ARG A 47 4.03 -14.17 16.28
N ASP A 48 4.85 -13.15 16.02
CA ASP A 48 4.40 -11.76 15.87
C ASP A 48 3.38 -11.61 14.73
N LEU A 49 3.66 -12.23 13.57
CA LEU A 49 2.74 -12.23 12.42
C LEU A 49 1.41 -12.94 12.74
N SER A 50 1.46 -14.01 13.53
CA SER A 50 0.26 -14.71 13.98
C SER A 50 -0.56 -13.87 14.96
N LEU A 51 0.10 -13.21 15.92
CA LEU A 51 -0.57 -12.35 16.92
C LEU A 51 -1.22 -11.13 16.28
N THR A 52 -0.62 -10.58 15.23
CA THR A 52 -1.16 -9.44 14.48
C THR A 52 -2.27 -9.85 13.49
N GLY A 53 -2.52 -11.15 13.35
CA GLY A 53 -3.55 -11.73 12.49
C GLY A 53 -3.20 -11.67 11.00
N LEU A 54 -1.91 -11.57 10.66
CA LEU A 54 -1.42 -11.50 9.28
C LEU A 54 -1.20 -12.90 8.69
N VAL A 55 -0.91 -13.88 9.54
CA VAL A 55 -0.79 -15.29 9.16
C VAL A 55 -1.54 -16.18 10.16
N THR A 56 -1.92 -17.37 9.71
CA THR A 56 -2.50 -18.43 10.53
C THR A 56 -1.63 -19.66 10.41
N ILE A 57 -1.03 -20.09 11.53
CA ILE A 57 -0.20 -21.29 11.59
C ILE A 57 -1.14 -22.47 11.87
N LYS A 58 -1.28 -23.38 10.90
CA LYS A 58 -2.11 -24.59 11.04
C LYS A 58 -1.35 -25.74 11.71
N TYR A 59 -0.07 -25.86 11.38
CA TYR A 59 0.77 -26.95 11.87
C TYR A 59 2.22 -26.48 11.99
N ARG A 60 2.90 -27.01 13.02
CA ARG A 60 4.31 -26.76 13.32
C ARG A 60 5.00 -28.10 13.57
N SER A 61 6.09 -28.33 12.84
CA SER A 61 7.04 -29.42 13.06
C SER A 61 8.40 -28.82 13.47
N ALA A 62 9.36 -29.68 13.83
CA ALA A 62 10.72 -29.28 14.13
C ALA A 62 11.42 -28.61 12.93
N ALA A 63 11.10 -29.05 11.71
CA ALA A 63 11.73 -28.59 10.48
C ALA A 63 10.83 -27.74 9.56
N GLU A 64 9.51 -27.78 9.75
CA GLU A 64 8.54 -27.23 8.78
C GLU A 64 7.35 -26.56 9.45
N TYR A 65 6.76 -25.59 8.73
CA TYR A 65 5.56 -24.88 9.12
C TYR A 65 4.52 -24.93 8.02
N CYS A 66 3.27 -25.21 8.41
CA CYS A 66 2.11 -25.05 7.54
C CYS A 66 1.42 -23.73 7.89
N ILE A 67 1.53 -22.74 7.01
CA ILE A 67 1.11 -21.37 7.25
C ILE A 67 0.15 -20.93 6.15
N ALA A 68 -0.96 -20.33 6.53
CA ALA A 68 -1.86 -19.65 5.61
C ALA A 68 -1.76 -18.13 5.83
N VAL A 69 -1.52 -17.37 4.77
CA VAL A 69 -1.52 -15.91 4.83
C VAL A 69 -2.97 -15.43 4.85
N THR A 70 -3.32 -14.56 5.81
CA THR A 70 -4.68 -14.02 5.89
C THR A 70 -4.91 -12.96 4.82
N PRO A 71 -6.17 -12.63 4.47
CA PRO A 71 -6.46 -11.52 3.56
C PRO A 71 -5.83 -10.19 4.02
N LYS A 72 -5.76 -9.97 5.34
CA LYS A 72 -5.12 -8.80 5.95
C LYS A 72 -3.61 -8.78 5.71
N GLY A 73 -2.95 -9.93 5.81
CA GLY A 73 -1.53 -10.09 5.48
C GLY A 73 -1.23 -9.76 4.03
N LYS A 74 -2.04 -10.28 3.09
CA LYS A 74 -1.90 -10.00 1.66
C LYS A 74 -2.02 -8.52 1.32
N LEU A 75 -3.05 -7.86 1.85
CA LEU A 75 -3.27 -6.42 1.66
C LEU A 75 -2.09 -5.59 2.16
N LEU A 76 -1.45 -6.02 3.25
CA LEU A 76 -0.27 -5.34 3.79
C LEU A 76 0.92 -5.47 2.82
N VAL A 77 1.19 -6.67 2.31
CA VAL A 77 2.27 -6.90 1.33
C VAL A 77 2.03 -6.13 0.04
N GLU A 78 0.80 -6.13 -0.48
CA GLU A 78 0.43 -5.35 -1.67
C GLU A 78 0.58 -3.85 -1.43
N THR A 79 0.20 -3.36 -0.25
CA THR A 79 0.38 -1.95 0.14
C THR A 79 1.86 -1.59 0.22
N GLU A 80 2.72 -2.46 0.76
CA GLU A 80 4.17 -2.21 0.82
C GLU A 80 4.82 -2.28 -0.56
N ARG A 81 4.43 -3.23 -1.42
CA ARG A 81 4.86 -3.28 -2.83
C ARG A 81 4.45 -2.03 -3.59
N ASN A 82 3.22 -1.57 -3.41
CA ASN A 82 2.72 -0.34 -4.04
C ASN A 82 3.44 0.90 -3.52
N LYS A 83 3.79 0.97 -2.22
CA LYS A 83 4.61 2.08 -1.68
C LYS A 83 6.00 2.12 -2.28
N ILE A 84 6.67 0.98 -2.45
CA ILE A 84 7.99 0.90 -3.10
C ILE A 84 7.88 1.33 -4.57
N THR A 85 6.82 0.90 -5.25
CA THR A 85 6.55 1.29 -6.64
C THR A 85 6.22 2.78 -6.76
N ASP A 86 5.42 3.33 -5.84
CA ASP A 86 5.11 4.77 -5.78
C ASP A 86 6.34 5.61 -5.44
N THR A 87 7.29 5.13 -4.63
CA THR A 87 8.57 5.83 -4.43
C THR A 87 9.45 5.84 -5.68
N ALA A 88 9.41 4.79 -6.51
CA ALA A 88 10.09 4.77 -7.80
C ALA A 88 9.38 5.62 -8.87
N ILE A 89 8.06 5.79 -8.76
CA ILE A 89 7.23 6.60 -9.67
C ILE A 89 7.16 8.08 -9.23
N ASN A 90 7.45 8.40 -7.97
CA ASN A 90 7.54 9.77 -7.47
C ASN A 90 8.78 10.54 -7.96
N VAL A 91 9.71 9.89 -8.68
CA VAL A 91 10.73 10.61 -9.48
C VAL A 91 10.15 11.05 -10.84
N ARG A 92 8.96 10.57 -11.23
CA ARG A 92 8.40 10.80 -12.56
C ARG A 92 6.95 11.23 -12.66
N ILE A 93 6.14 11.36 -11.59
CA ILE A 93 4.73 11.75 -11.74
C ILE A 93 4.29 12.79 -10.72
N ASP A 94 4.69 14.04 -10.96
CA ASP A 94 4.10 15.24 -10.37
C ASP A 94 3.21 15.96 -11.41
N TYR A 95 2.29 15.22 -12.05
CA TYR A 95 1.36 15.80 -13.05
C TYR A 95 -0.09 15.33 -12.96
N LYS A 96 -0.42 14.28 -12.19
CA LYS A 96 -1.81 13.77 -12.14
C LYS A 96 -2.67 14.31 -10.97
N ARG A 97 -2.10 15.11 -10.05
CA ARG A 97 -2.87 15.79 -8.98
C ARG A 97 -3.43 17.16 -9.36
N MET A 98 -3.16 17.68 -10.56
CA MET A 98 -3.72 18.96 -11.04
C MET A 98 -5.06 18.85 -11.79
N ALA A 99 -5.62 17.65 -11.98
CA ALA A 99 -6.87 17.50 -12.74
C ALA A 99 -8.16 17.68 -11.92
N LYS A 100 -8.10 17.62 -10.58
CA LYS A 100 -9.30 17.73 -9.72
C LYS A 100 -9.58 19.15 -9.22
N THR A 101 -8.65 20.10 -9.38
CA THR A 101 -8.85 21.50 -8.96
C THR A 101 -9.41 22.38 -10.08
N SER A 102 -9.26 21.98 -11.35
CA SER A 102 -9.74 22.78 -12.49
C SER A 102 -11.27 22.86 -12.61
N PHE A 103 -12.01 21.87 -12.11
CA PHE A 103 -13.48 21.86 -12.22
C PHE A 103 -14.14 22.92 -11.32
N TRP A 104 -13.57 23.19 -10.14
CA TRP A 104 -14.08 24.24 -9.24
C TRP A 104 -13.62 25.65 -9.62
N ALA A 105 -12.42 25.79 -10.20
CA ALA A 105 -11.93 27.08 -10.68
C ALA A 105 -12.77 27.66 -11.83
N ALA A 106 -13.24 26.81 -12.75
CA ALA A 106 -14.10 27.23 -13.86
C ALA A 106 -15.49 27.74 -13.39
N PHE A 107 -16.03 27.15 -12.32
CA PHE A 107 -17.36 27.51 -11.80
C PHE A 107 -17.37 28.89 -11.11
N PHE A 108 -16.30 29.26 -10.39
CA PHE A 108 -16.20 30.59 -9.76
C PHE A 108 -15.67 31.68 -10.72
N GLY A 109 -14.88 31.33 -11.73
CA GLY A 109 -14.40 32.30 -12.74
C GLY A 109 -15.53 32.88 -13.60
N ALA A 110 -16.51 32.05 -13.99
CA ALA A 110 -17.64 32.50 -14.81
C ALA A 110 -18.61 33.44 -14.06
N LEU A 111 -18.68 33.34 -12.72
CA LEU A 111 -19.55 34.19 -11.91
C LEU A 111 -19.00 35.63 -11.78
N LEU A 112 -17.67 35.79 -11.66
CA LEU A 112 -17.03 37.10 -11.59
C LEU A 112 -16.94 37.80 -12.97
N GLY A 113 -16.81 37.04 -14.06
CA GLY A 113 -16.76 37.59 -15.42
C GLY A 113 -18.09 38.18 -15.92
N SER A 114 -19.22 37.56 -15.57
CA SER A 114 -20.55 38.01 -16.05
C SER A 114 -21.07 39.26 -15.31
N GLY A 115 -20.70 39.46 -14.04
CA GLY A 115 -21.06 40.67 -13.29
C GLY A 115 -20.42 41.96 -13.85
N LEU A 116 -19.17 41.88 -14.32
CA LEU A 116 -18.45 43.02 -14.90
C LEU A 116 -19.03 43.43 -16.27
N ILE A 117 -19.42 42.47 -17.11
CA ILE A 117 -20.05 42.75 -18.41
C ILE A 117 -21.44 43.37 -18.21
N GLY A 118 -22.23 42.86 -17.25
CA GLY A 118 -23.53 43.43 -16.92
C GLY A 118 -23.44 44.88 -16.44
N LEU A 119 -22.44 45.20 -15.61
CA LEU A 119 -22.23 46.56 -15.11
C LEU A 119 -21.75 47.52 -16.21
N ALA A 120 -20.90 47.06 -17.14
CA ALA A 120 -20.47 47.86 -18.28
C ALA A 120 -21.63 48.17 -19.25
N VAL A 121 -22.50 47.20 -19.55
CA VAL A 121 -23.68 47.41 -20.39
C VAL A 121 -24.70 48.33 -19.71
N PHE A 122 -24.91 48.18 -18.39
CA PHE A 122 -25.80 49.08 -17.64
C PHE A 122 -25.30 50.53 -17.63
N LEU A 123 -23.99 50.77 -17.49
CA LEU A 123 -23.40 52.11 -17.52
C LEU A 123 -23.48 52.76 -18.90
N ILE A 124 -23.26 51.99 -19.98
CA ILE A 124 -23.42 52.49 -21.35
C ILE A 124 -24.90 52.82 -21.63
N GLY A 125 -25.82 52.01 -21.13
CA GLY A 125 -27.26 52.26 -21.25
C GLY A 125 -27.80 53.47 -20.48
N GLN A 126 -27.11 53.94 -19.43
CA GLN A 126 -27.48 55.19 -18.74
C GLN A 126 -26.92 56.46 -19.40
N LEU A 127 -25.99 56.32 -20.35
CA LEU A 127 -25.33 57.43 -21.05
C LEU A 127 -25.86 57.66 -22.48
N ALA A 128 -26.80 56.82 -22.93
CA ALA A 128 -27.59 57.00 -24.16
C ALA A 128 -29.00 57.49 -23.83
#